data_AF-A0A7W0XB15-F1
#
_entry.id   AF-A0A7W0XB15-F1
#
_cell.length_a   1.000
_cell.length_b   1.000
_cell.length_c   1.000
_cell.angle_alpha   90.00
_cell.angle_beta   90.00
_cell.angle_gamma   90.00
#
_symmetry.space_group_name_H-M   'P 1'
#
loop_
_entity.id
_entity.type
_entity.pdbx_description
1 polymer ?
#
loop_
_entity_poly.entity_id
_entity_poly.type
_entity_poly.pdbx_seq_one_letter_code
_entity_poly.pdbx_strand_id
1 'polypeptide(L)' 'MGKVVGVRELRQQLSRYLAEVKEGESFTVTERGREVARL' A
#
# COMPACT_ATOMS: atom_id res chain seq x y z
N MET A 1 -0.59 13.05 3.99
CA MET A 1 0.67 12.35 4.35
C MET A 1 0.49 10.91 3.90
N GLY A 2 1.16 10.48 2.82
CA GLY A 2 0.93 9.15 2.24
C GLY A 2 1.30 8.03 3.21
N LYS A 3 0.48 6.99 3.29
CA LYS A 3 0.68 5.86 4.21
C LYS A 3 1.73 4.91 3.62
N VAL A 4 2.67 4.43 4.44
CA VAL A 4 3.70 3.46 4.01
C VAL A 4 3.25 2.06 4.40
N VAL A 5 3.19 1.16 3.41
CA VAL A 5 2.71 -0.22 3.60
C VAL A 5 3.79 -1.19 3.11
N GLY A 6 4.06 -2.24 3.87
CA GLY A 6 4.97 -3.30 3.43
C GLY A 6 4.31 -4.22 2.40
N VAL A 7 5.05 -4.73 1.40
CA VAL A 7 4.54 -5.71 0.42
C VAL A 7 3.87 -6.91 1.09
N ARG A 8 4.41 -7.36 2.23
CA ARG A 8 3.84 -8.49 3.01
C ARG A 8 2.49 -8.17 3.65
N GLU A 9 2.31 -6.94 4.10
CA GLU A 9 1.06 -6.47 4.69
C GLU A 9 0.02 -6.23 3.60
N LEU A 10 0.42 -5.54 2.52
CA LEU A 10 -0.42 -5.33 1.34
C LEU A 10 -0.96 -6.65 0.80
N ARG A 11 -0.13 -7.70 0.73
CA ARG A 11 -0.57 -9.03 0.28
C ARG A 11 -1.59 -9.68 1.23
N GLN A 12 -1.43 -9.51 2.55
CA GLN A 12 -2.33 -10.10 3.54
C GLN A 12 -3.70 -9.42 3.57
N GLN A 13 -3.75 -8.12 3.25
CA GLN A 13 -4.96 -7.30 3.32
C GLN A 13 -5.27 -6.61 1.98
N LEU A 14 -4.98 -7.29 0.87
CA LEU A 14 -5.01 -6.69 -0.48
C LEU A 14 -6.37 -6.06 -0.80
N SER A 15 -7.46 -6.78 -0.52
CA SER A 15 -8.81 -6.30 -0.81
C SER A 15 -9.16 -5.01 -0.07
N ARG A 16 -8.69 -4.86 1.18
CA ARG A 16 -8.91 -3.65 1.98
C ARG A 16 -8.17 -2.47 1.37
N TYR A 17 -6.89 -2.63 1.10
CA TYR A 17 -6.08 -1.58 0.50
C TYR A 17 -6.62 -1.19 -0.88
N LEU A 18 -7.03 -2.14 -1.72
CA LEU A 18 -7.67 -1.84 -2.99
C LEU A 18 -8.98 -1.07 -2.86
N ALA A 19 -9.76 -1.31 -1.80
CA ALA A 19 -10.95 -0.51 -1.52
C ALA A 19 -10.56 0.93 -1.12
N GLU A 20 -9.57 1.09 -0.25
CA GLU A 20 -9.05 2.41 0.16
C GLU A 20 -8.54 3.21 -1.07
N VAL A 21 -7.80 2.60 -2.02
CA VAL A 21 -7.37 3.28 -3.27
C VAL A 21 -8.56 3.76 -4.09
N LYS A 22 -9.60 2.93 -4.20
CA LYS A 22 -10.79 3.26 -4.98
C LYS A 22 -11.54 4.46 -4.40
N GLU A 23 -11.49 4.65 -3.08
CA GLU A 23 -12.03 5.82 -2.39
C GLU A 23 -11.12 7.07 -2.55
N GLY A 24 -9.95 6.93 -3.17
CA GLY A 24 -9.02 8.03 -3.46
C GLY A 24 -7.84 8.15 -2.48
N GLU A 25 -7.66 7.19 -1.58
CA GLU A 25 -6.47 7.14 -0.72
C GLU A 25 -5.22 6.73 -1.50
N SER A 26 -4.06 7.19 -1.03
CA SER A 26 -2.77 6.88 -1.65
C SER A 26 -1.75 6.31 -0.66
N PHE A 27 -0.97 5.34 -1.12
CA PHE A 27 0.02 4.65 -0.30
C PHE A 27 1.30 4.34 -1.06
N THR A 28 2.38 4.31 -0.30
CA THR A 28 3.71 3.91 -0.77
C THR A 28 3.97 2.49 -0.32
N VAL A 29 4.19 1.60 -1.28
CA VAL A 29 4.51 0.19 -1.01
C VAL A 29 6.01 0.04 -0.88
N THR A 30 6.45 -0.63 0.18
CA THR A 30 7.86 -0.88 0.45
C THR A 30 8.17 -2.36 0.57
N GLU A 31 9.33 -2.76 0.05
CA GLU A 31 9.91 -4.08 0.24
C GLU A 31 11.28 -3.96 0.89
N ARG A 32 11.44 -4.56 2.08
CA ARG A 32 12.72 -4.54 2.84
C ARG A 32 13.28 -3.11 3.01
N GLY A 33 12.40 -2.14 3.26
CA GLY A 33 12.76 -0.73 3.46
C GLY A 33 12.99 0.07 2.18
N ARG A 34 12.75 -0.51 0.99
CA ARG A 34 12.86 0.19 -0.31
C ARG A 34 11.47 0.43 -0.89
N GLU A 35 11.20 1.63 -1.37
CA GLU A 35 9.98 1.95 -2.12
C GLU A 35 9.96 1.16 -3.44
N VAL A 36 8.86 0.45 -3.70
CA VAL A 36 8.67 -0.39 -4.90
C VAL A 36 7.45 0.01 -5.73
N ALA A 37 6.45 0.65 -5.12
CA ALA A 37 5.28 1.14 -5.83
C ALA A 37 4.60 2.28 -5.07
N ARG A 38 3.76 3.03 -5.80
CA ARG A 38 2.82 3.99 -5.23
C ARG A 38 1.45 3.73 -5.84
N LEU A 39 0.44 3.68 -4.99
CA LEU A 39 -0.96 3.47 -5.32
C LEU A 39 -1.75 4.70 -4.88
#